data_AF-A0A534KTX3-F1
#
_entry.id   AF-A0A534KTX3-F1
#
_cell.length_a   1.000
_cell.length_b   1.000
_cell.length_c   1.000
_cell.angle_alpha   90.00
_cell.angle_beta   90.00
_cell.angle_gamma   90.00
#
_symmetry.space_group_name_H-M   'P 1'
#
loop_
_entity.id
_entity.type
_entity.pdbx_description
1 polymer ?
#
loop_
_entity_poly.entity_id
_entity_poly.type
_entity_poly.pdbx_seq_one_letter_code
_entity_poly.pdbx_strand_id
1 'polypeptide(L)'
;PLVVVGNKVDLADSRRQAQEELDDLKEALGVTGFLSSAKTGQNVEAGFLALAKSIIAQSDAKMSRREAVEEATHEFISVTDQIIMDFCDGMGGQEAAMPIVRQQLTRAGVDVKAPTREGLRLAVDYLAETESSFRNAADVEASKRKRLGWIKEVA
;
A
#
# COMPACT_ATOMS: atom_id res chain seq x y z
N PRO A 1 -3.55 17.37 -8.22
CA PRO A 1 -4.50 18.40 -7.74
C PRO A 1 -5.02 19.31 -8.87
N LEU A 2 -6.32 19.64 -8.84
CA LEU A 2 -7.00 20.52 -9.81
C LEU A 2 -7.74 21.61 -9.01
N VAL A 3 -7.64 22.87 -9.46
CA VAL A 3 -8.33 24.02 -8.87
C VAL A 3 -8.95 24.83 -9.99
N VAL A 4 -10.24 25.18 -9.86
CA VAL A 4 -10.96 25.99 -10.85
C VAL A 4 -10.85 27.46 -10.48
N VAL A 5 -10.47 28.32 -11.42
CA VAL A 5 -10.35 29.75 -11.15
C VAL A 5 -11.21 30.54 -12.14
N GLY A 6 -12.30 31.11 -11.65
CA GLY A 6 -13.11 32.07 -12.39
C GLY A 6 -12.42 33.44 -12.38
N ASN A 7 -11.53 33.67 -13.35
CA ASN A 7 -10.74 34.89 -13.43
C ASN A 7 -11.53 36.05 -14.07
N LYS A 8 -11.10 37.29 -13.82
CA LYS A 8 -11.67 38.55 -14.33
C LYS A 8 -13.08 38.87 -13.79
N VAL A 9 -13.34 38.56 -12.53
CA VAL A 9 -14.63 38.89 -11.87
C VAL A 9 -14.96 40.39 -11.89
N ASP A 10 -13.97 41.25 -12.12
CA ASP A 10 -14.14 42.69 -12.31
C ASP A 10 -14.91 43.08 -13.58
N LEU A 11 -15.02 42.16 -14.56
CA LEU A 11 -15.78 42.37 -15.79
C LEU A 11 -17.16 41.69 -15.76
N ALA A 12 -17.52 41.00 -14.68
CA ALA A 12 -18.79 40.30 -14.57
C ALA A 12 -19.92 41.29 -14.24
N ASP A 13 -21.02 41.23 -15.00
CA ASP A 13 -22.21 42.06 -14.78
C ASP A 13 -22.84 41.78 -13.40
N SER A 14 -22.73 40.54 -12.93
CA SER A 14 -23.15 40.12 -11.59
C SER A 14 -22.15 39.15 -10.99
N ARG A 15 -21.46 39.59 -9.93
CA ARG A 15 -20.58 38.73 -9.12
C ARG A 15 -21.32 37.51 -8.56
N ARG A 16 -22.62 37.66 -8.27
CA ARG A 16 -23.43 36.58 -7.71
C ARG A 16 -23.62 35.44 -8.71
N GLN A 17 -23.95 35.75 -9.96
CA GLN A 17 -24.13 34.75 -11.01
C GLN A 17 -22.81 34.00 -11.30
N ALA A 18 -21.70 34.74 -11.40
CA ALA A 18 -20.38 34.13 -11.56
C ALA A 18 -20.01 33.18 -10.41
N GLN A 19 -20.48 33.47 -9.18
CA GLN A 19 -20.26 32.62 -8.02
C GLN A 19 -21.13 31.36 -8.09
N GLU A 20 -22.40 31.49 -8.47
CA GLU A 20 -23.33 30.37 -8.67
C GLU A 20 -22.79 29.39 -9.74
N GLU A 21 -22.35 29.88 -10.91
CA GLU A 21 -21.75 29.05 -11.97
C GLU A 21 -20.45 28.36 -11.51
N LEU A 22 -19.64 29.05 -10.72
CA LEU A 22 -18.42 28.47 -10.17
C LEU A 22 -18.73 27.35 -9.16
N ASP A 23 -19.75 27.53 -8.32
CA ASP A 23 -20.15 26.54 -7.33
C ASP A 23 -20.74 25.30 -8.00
N ASP A 24 -21.56 25.45 -9.04
CA ASP A 24 -22.05 24.33 -9.86
C ASP A 24 -20.88 23.55 -10.49
N LEU A 25 -19.87 24.25 -11.02
CA LEU A 25 -18.70 23.62 -11.63
C LEU A 25 -17.80 22.93 -10.59
N LYS A 26 -17.68 23.50 -9.38
CA LYS A 26 -16.95 22.89 -8.26
C LYS A 26 -17.63 21.61 -7.80
N GLU A 27 -18.95 21.60 -7.71
CA GLU A 27 -19.74 20.43 -7.33
C GLU A 27 -19.62 19.33 -8.39
N ALA A 28 -19.79 19.67 -9.66
CA ALA A 28 -19.70 18.73 -10.77
C ALA A 28 -18.32 18.04 -10.87
N LEU A 29 -17.24 18.78 -10.57
CA LEU A 29 -15.87 18.26 -10.67
C LEU A 29 -15.31 17.76 -9.33
N GLY A 30 -15.98 18.02 -8.20
CA GLY A 30 -15.49 17.68 -6.86
C GLY A 30 -14.19 18.40 -6.48
N VAL A 31 -13.99 19.63 -6.95
CA VAL A 31 -12.75 20.40 -6.79
C VAL A 31 -12.97 21.74 -6.12
N THR A 32 -11.90 22.30 -5.56
CA THR A 32 -11.91 23.66 -5.02
C THR A 32 -11.91 24.68 -6.15
N GLY A 33 -12.62 25.78 -5.98
CA GLY A 33 -12.61 26.86 -6.96
C GLY A 33 -12.82 28.24 -6.37
N PHE A 34 -12.28 29.25 -7.06
CA PHE A 34 -12.21 30.63 -6.60
C PHE A 34 -12.51 31.62 -7.71
N LEU A 35 -13.29 32.66 -7.41
CA LEU A 35 -13.36 33.85 -8.26
C LEU A 35 -12.16 34.75 -7.99
N SER A 36 -11.44 35.17 -9.03
CA SER A 36 -10.29 36.06 -8.93
C SER A 36 -10.32 37.19 -9.95
N SER A 37 -9.54 38.23 -9.70
CA SER A 37 -9.20 39.25 -10.70
C SER A 37 -7.72 39.55 -10.63
N ALA A 38 -7.00 39.14 -11.67
CA ALA A 38 -5.59 39.47 -11.82
C ALA A 38 -5.34 40.99 -11.95
N LYS A 39 -6.36 41.77 -12.35
CA LYS A 39 -6.26 43.22 -12.52
C LYS A 39 -6.33 43.96 -11.18
N THR A 40 -7.19 43.52 -10.27
CA THR A 40 -7.34 44.13 -8.93
C THR A 40 -6.54 43.41 -7.84
N GLY A 41 -5.92 42.27 -8.17
CA GLY A 41 -5.22 41.39 -7.23
C GLY A 41 -6.16 40.54 -6.37
N GLN A 42 -7.48 40.64 -6.57
CA GLN A 42 -8.45 39.95 -5.74
C GLN A 42 -8.35 38.43 -5.90
N ASN A 43 -8.18 37.72 -4.77
CA ASN A 43 -8.20 36.25 -4.66
C ASN A 43 -7.18 35.48 -5.51
N VAL A 44 -6.18 36.15 -6.07
CA VAL A 44 -5.11 35.50 -6.83
C VAL A 44 -4.24 34.65 -5.88
N GLU A 45 -3.77 35.24 -4.79
CA GLU A 45 -2.96 34.54 -3.78
C GLU A 45 -3.70 33.39 -3.11
N ALA A 46 -5.00 33.57 -2.82
CA ALA A 46 -5.83 32.53 -2.22
C ALA A 46 -5.92 31.28 -3.11
N GLY A 47 -6.05 31.46 -4.43
CA GLY A 47 -6.07 30.35 -5.39
C GLY A 47 -4.73 29.61 -5.45
N PHE A 48 -3.61 30.33 -5.48
CA PHE A 48 -2.28 29.72 -5.45
C PHE A 48 -1.98 29.01 -4.13
N LEU A 49 -2.36 29.59 -3.00
CA LEU A 49 -2.17 28.99 -1.68
C LEU A 49 -2.99 27.69 -1.54
N ALA A 50 -4.22 27.65 -2.05
CA ALA A 50 -5.06 26.45 -2.03
C ALA A 50 -4.46 25.33 -2.90
N LEU A 51 -3.91 25.67 -4.07
CA LEU A 51 -3.20 24.72 -4.93
C LEU A 51 -1.96 24.17 -4.22
N ALA A 52 -1.14 25.05 -3.63
CA ALA A 52 0.08 24.65 -2.92
C ALA A 52 -0.22 23.70 -1.75
N LYS A 53 -1.22 24.04 -0.91
CA LYS A 53 -1.69 23.16 0.18
C LYS A 53 -2.14 21.79 -0.33
N SER A 54 -2.86 21.78 -1.47
CA SER A 54 -3.33 20.53 -2.07
C SER A 54 -2.18 19.67 -2.62
N ILE A 55 -1.10 20.29 -3.14
CA ILE A 55 0.10 19.59 -3.58
C ILE A 55 0.84 18.96 -2.38
N ILE A 56 0.98 19.70 -1.28
CA ILE A 56 1.64 19.22 -0.07
C ILE A 56 0.85 18.04 0.53
N ALA A 57 -0.46 18.19 0.71
CA ALA A 57 -1.31 17.13 1.23
C ALA A 57 -1.28 15.84 0.38
N GLN A 58 -1.22 15.97 -0.95
CA GLN A 58 -1.06 14.80 -1.84
C GLN A 58 0.33 14.16 -1.72
N SER A 59 1.35 14.95 -1.40
CA SER A 59 2.72 14.45 -1.20
C SER A 59 2.85 13.71 0.12
N ASP A 60 2.32 14.26 1.21
CA ASP A 60 2.31 13.64 2.54
C ASP A 60 1.54 12.31 2.52
N ALA A 61 0.37 12.27 1.88
CA ALA A 61 -0.41 11.05 1.73
C ALA A 61 0.32 9.98 0.89
N LYS A 62 1.14 10.39 -0.09
CA LYS A 62 1.97 9.47 -0.88
C LYS A 62 3.16 8.95 -0.08
N MET A 63 3.79 9.78 0.76
CA MET A 63 4.89 9.35 1.63
C MET A 63 4.40 8.37 2.68
N SER A 64 3.33 8.71 3.41
CA SER A 64 2.74 7.83 4.42
C SER A 64 2.32 6.47 3.84
N ARG A 65 1.77 6.46 2.61
CA ARG A 65 1.47 5.19 1.91
C ARG A 65 2.73 4.39 1.57
N ARG A 66 3.82 5.04 1.18
CA ARG A 66 5.09 4.36 0.90
C ARG A 66 5.70 3.78 2.17
N GLU A 67 5.72 4.55 3.26
CA GLU A 67 6.21 4.10 4.57
C GLU A 67 5.43 2.88 5.06
N ALA A 68 4.09 2.92 4.99
CA ALA A 68 3.25 1.78 5.37
C ALA A 68 3.48 0.53 4.48
N VAL A 69 3.79 0.71 3.20
CA VAL A 69 4.13 -0.40 2.29
C VAL A 69 5.52 -0.96 2.62
N GLU A 70 6.50 -0.11 2.92
CA GLU A 70 7.84 -0.53 3.33
C GLU A 70 7.83 -1.29 4.66
N GLU A 71 7.07 -0.81 5.64
CA GLU A 71 6.91 -1.46 6.95
C GLU A 71 6.21 -2.81 6.82
N ALA A 72 5.09 -2.89 6.11
CA ALA A 72 4.40 -4.16 5.85
C ALA A 72 5.30 -5.15 5.07
N THR A 73 6.08 -4.67 4.10
CA THR A 73 7.03 -5.51 3.37
C THR A 73 8.10 -6.07 4.30
N HIS A 74 8.63 -5.25 5.23
CA HIS A 74 9.61 -5.68 6.22
C HIS A 74 9.04 -6.72 7.19
N GLU A 75 7.78 -6.58 7.61
CA GLU A 75 7.10 -7.57 8.45
C GLU A 75 6.91 -8.91 7.73
N PHE A 76 6.50 -8.89 6.45
CA PHE A 76 6.39 -10.12 5.66
C PHE A 76 7.76 -10.79 5.44
N ILE A 77 8.84 -10.03 5.27
CA ILE A 77 10.21 -10.57 5.21
C ILE A 77 10.56 -11.26 6.54
N SER A 78 10.29 -10.62 7.67
CA SER A 78 10.55 -11.20 8.99
C SER A 78 9.78 -12.50 9.23
N VAL A 79 8.50 -12.55 8.86
CA VAL A 79 7.70 -13.79 8.94
C VAL A 79 8.21 -14.85 7.96
N THR A 80 8.67 -14.46 6.78
CA THR A 80 9.30 -15.39 5.84
C THR A 80 10.51 -16.06 6.48
N ASP A 81 11.42 -15.29 7.07
CA ASP A 81 12.61 -15.82 7.75
C ASP A 81 12.24 -16.73 8.93
N GLN A 82 11.21 -16.36 9.71
CA GLN A 82 10.71 -17.18 10.81
C GLN A 82 10.17 -18.54 10.35
N ILE A 83 9.44 -18.56 9.23
CA ILE A 83 8.96 -19.81 8.59
C ILE A 83 10.14 -20.66 8.12
N ILE A 84 11.15 -20.03 7.53
CA ILE A 84 12.35 -20.72 7.04
C ILE A 84 13.10 -21.37 8.21
N MET A 85 13.31 -20.65 9.32
CA MET A 85 13.98 -21.19 10.50
C MET A 85 13.21 -22.36 11.11
N ASP A 86 11.88 -22.23 11.28
CA ASP A 86 11.03 -23.30 11.83
C ASP A 86 11.06 -24.57 10.95
N PHE A 87 11.13 -24.43 9.64
CA PHE A 87 11.29 -25.56 8.72
C PHE A 87 12.70 -26.18 8.81
N CYS A 88 13.75 -25.34 8.88
CA CYS A 88 15.13 -25.82 9.00
C CYS A 88 15.36 -26.62 10.29
N ASP A 89 14.79 -26.15 11.40
CA ASP A 89 14.86 -26.84 12.69
C ASP A 89 14.16 -28.21 12.63
N GLY A 90 13.02 -28.28 11.94
CA GLY A 90 12.25 -29.52 11.76
C GLY A 90 12.93 -30.56 10.85
N MET A 91 13.83 -30.14 9.96
CA MET A 91 14.50 -30.98 8.96
C MET A 91 15.95 -31.35 9.33
N GLY A 92 16.43 -30.95 10.52
CA GLY A 92 17.76 -31.31 11.01
C GLY A 92 18.89 -30.34 10.62
N GLY A 93 18.56 -29.10 10.27
CA GLY A 93 19.53 -28.01 10.10
C GLY A 93 19.40 -27.25 8.77
N GLN A 94 19.99 -26.05 8.73
CA GLN A 94 19.91 -25.15 7.56
C GLN A 94 20.51 -25.74 6.29
N GLU A 95 21.62 -26.49 6.36
CA GLU A 95 22.31 -26.98 5.15
C GLU A 95 21.46 -27.97 4.34
N ALA A 96 20.72 -28.85 5.01
CA ALA A 96 19.86 -29.84 4.34
C ALA A 96 18.51 -29.25 3.91
N ALA A 97 17.98 -28.28 4.66
CA ALA A 97 16.64 -27.74 4.46
C ALA A 97 16.59 -26.58 3.45
N MET A 98 17.66 -25.77 3.36
CA MET A 98 17.67 -24.55 2.56
C MET A 98 17.42 -24.77 1.04
N PRO A 99 17.95 -25.83 0.40
CA PRO A 99 17.62 -26.13 -1.00
C PRO A 99 16.13 -26.39 -1.21
N ILE A 100 15.50 -27.10 -0.29
CA ILE A 100 14.08 -27.45 -0.32
C ILE A 100 13.23 -26.19 -0.13
N VAL A 101 13.54 -25.39 0.89
CA VAL A 101 12.87 -24.11 1.16
C VAL A 101 12.90 -23.19 -0.05
N ARG A 102 14.09 -23.00 -0.65
CA ARG A 102 14.26 -22.15 -1.83
C ARG A 102 13.43 -22.66 -3.00
N GLN A 103 13.41 -23.97 -3.23
CA GLN A 103 12.61 -24.58 -4.28
C GLN A 103 11.12 -24.35 -4.05
N GLN A 104 10.60 -24.52 -2.83
CA GLN A 104 9.18 -24.33 -2.54
C GLN A 104 8.75 -22.86 -2.58
N LEU A 105 9.60 -21.92 -2.12
CA LEU A 105 9.34 -20.48 -2.27
C LEU A 105 9.29 -20.07 -3.75
N THR A 106 10.22 -20.59 -4.55
CA THR A 106 10.23 -20.36 -6.01
C THR A 106 8.98 -20.95 -6.68
N ARG A 107 8.58 -22.17 -6.28
CA ARG A 107 7.37 -22.84 -6.77
C ARG A 107 6.09 -22.10 -6.39
N ALA A 108 6.06 -21.46 -5.22
CA ALA A 108 4.98 -20.59 -4.76
C ALA A 108 4.97 -19.19 -5.43
N GLY A 109 5.99 -18.86 -6.24
CA GLY A 109 6.12 -17.55 -6.85
C GLY A 109 6.39 -16.43 -5.84
N VAL A 110 6.95 -16.75 -4.67
CA VAL A 110 7.30 -15.77 -3.64
C VAL A 110 8.58 -15.05 -4.05
N ASP A 111 8.52 -13.74 -4.23
CA ASP A 111 9.71 -12.90 -4.28
C ASP A 111 10.22 -12.72 -2.84
N VAL A 112 11.45 -13.19 -2.57
CA VAL A 112 12.09 -13.07 -1.25
C VAL A 112 12.28 -11.61 -0.84
N LYS A 113 12.37 -10.68 -1.80
CA LYS A 113 12.53 -9.24 -1.53
C LYS A 113 11.20 -8.51 -1.31
N ALA A 114 10.08 -9.12 -1.75
CA ALA A 114 8.74 -8.56 -1.62
C ALA A 114 7.72 -9.69 -1.45
N PRO A 115 7.78 -10.42 -0.32
CA PRO A 115 6.88 -11.54 -0.08
C PRO A 115 5.42 -11.06 0.03
N THR A 116 4.51 -11.77 -0.60
CA THR A 116 3.07 -11.49 -0.54
C THR A 116 2.38 -12.49 0.38
N ARG A 117 1.29 -12.07 1.02
CA ARG A 117 0.47 -12.95 1.86
C ARG A 117 0.03 -14.23 1.15
N GLU A 118 -0.43 -14.11 -0.10
CA GLU A 118 -0.90 -15.26 -0.89
C GLU A 118 0.25 -16.19 -1.26
N GLY A 119 1.39 -15.63 -1.65
CA GLY A 119 2.60 -16.40 -1.93
C GLY A 119 3.10 -17.15 -0.70
N LEU A 120 3.15 -16.49 0.46
CA LEU A 120 3.56 -17.13 1.71
C LEU A 120 2.61 -18.24 2.14
N ARG A 121 1.29 -18.05 1.95
CA ARG A 121 0.30 -19.10 2.22
C ARG A 121 0.54 -20.34 1.34
N LEU A 122 0.76 -20.13 0.04
CA LEU A 122 1.11 -21.20 -0.90
C LEU A 122 2.44 -21.87 -0.55
N ALA A 123 3.45 -21.08 -0.15
CA ALA A 123 4.73 -21.62 0.28
C ALA A 123 4.59 -22.52 1.50
N VAL A 124 3.77 -22.13 2.50
CA VAL A 124 3.48 -22.97 3.66
C VAL A 124 2.78 -24.27 3.25
N ASP A 125 1.85 -24.24 2.29
CA ASP A 125 1.21 -25.45 1.77
C ASP A 125 2.22 -26.40 1.11
N TYR A 126 3.13 -25.88 0.29
CA TYR A 126 4.19 -26.70 -0.34
C TYR A 126 5.25 -27.21 0.63
N LEU A 127 5.59 -26.41 1.66
CA LEU A 127 6.47 -26.86 2.73
C LEU A 127 5.82 -28.00 3.52
N ALA A 128 4.52 -27.90 3.83
CA ALA A 128 3.78 -28.97 4.51
C ALA A 128 3.67 -30.25 3.65
N GLU A 129 3.42 -30.11 2.35
CA GLU A 129 3.47 -31.25 1.40
C GLU A 129 4.83 -31.95 1.47
N THR A 130 5.92 -31.17 1.50
CA THR A 130 7.27 -31.73 1.58
C THR A 130 7.54 -32.37 2.95
N GLU A 131 7.18 -31.72 4.06
CA GLU A 131 7.34 -32.28 5.41
C GLU A 131 6.55 -33.56 5.63
N SER A 132 5.39 -33.72 4.99
CA SER A 132 4.57 -34.93 5.09
C SER A 132 5.28 -36.19 4.59
N SER A 133 6.31 -36.04 3.74
CA SER A 133 7.12 -37.15 3.26
C SER A 133 8.16 -37.62 4.28
N PHE A 134 8.46 -36.81 5.31
CA PHE A 134 9.55 -37.05 6.27
C PHE A 134 9.10 -37.06 7.74
N ARG A 135 7.94 -36.46 8.06
CA ARG A 135 7.42 -36.27 9.43
C ARG A 135 6.00 -36.79 9.57
N ASN A 136 5.57 -36.99 10.81
CA ASN A 136 4.22 -37.44 11.14
C ASN A 136 3.16 -36.39 10.78
N ALA A 137 2.00 -36.82 10.28
CA ALA A 137 0.91 -35.94 9.87
C ALA A 137 0.46 -34.96 10.97
N ALA A 138 0.48 -35.38 12.24
CA ALA A 138 0.14 -34.53 13.37
C ALA A 138 1.12 -33.36 13.57
N ASP A 139 2.42 -33.61 13.38
CA ASP A 139 3.46 -32.59 13.55
C ASP A 139 3.45 -31.61 12.37
N VAL A 140 3.18 -32.10 11.16
CA VAL A 140 3.07 -31.28 9.94
C VAL A 140 1.87 -30.33 10.01
N GLU A 141 0.70 -30.82 10.45
CA GLU A 141 -0.48 -29.97 10.64
C GLU A 141 -0.28 -28.94 11.75
N ALA A 142 0.43 -29.30 12.83
CA ALA A 142 0.78 -28.35 13.88
C ALA A 142 1.72 -27.24 13.37
N SER A 143 2.78 -27.59 12.64
CA SER A 143 3.71 -26.64 12.01
C SER A 143 2.99 -25.75 10.98
N LYS A 144 2.14 -26.33 10.14
CA LYS A 144 1.32 -25.60 9.17
C LYS A 144 0.42 -24.56 9.84
N ARG A 145 -0.30 -24.96 10.89
CA ARG A 145 -1.21 -24.07 11.63
C ARG A 145 -0.46 -22.94 12.33
N LYS A 146 0.71 -23.22 12.88
CA LYS A 146 1.61 -22.24 13.51
C LYS A 146 2.09 -21.20 12.48
N ARG A 147 2.62 -21.65 11.34
CA ARG A 147 3.11 -20.78 10.25
C ARG A 147 2.00 -19.92 9.63
N LEU A 148 0.80 -20.48 9.46
CA LEU A 148 -0.39 -19.73 9.03
C LEU A 148 -0.86 -18.71 10.08
N GLY A 149 -0.56 -18.94 11.36
CA GLY A 149 -0.79 -17.98 12.45
C GLY A 149 0.06 -16.74 12.28
N TRP A 150 1.37 -16.90 12.05
CA TRP A 150 2.29 -15.77 11.84
C TRP A 150 1.91 -14.90 10.63
N ILE A 151 1.47 -15.53 9.54
CA ILE A 151 0.99 -14.78 8.35
C ILE A 151 -0.31 -14.00 8.64
N LYS A 152 -1.11 -14.41 9.63
CA LYS A 152 -2.33 -13.71 10.04
C LYS A 152 -2.06 -12.58 11.03
N GLU A 153 -1.00 -12.66 11.83
CA GLU A 153 -0.65 -11.64 12.84
C GLU A 153 -0.05 -10.37 12.19
N VAL A 154 0.52 -10.48 10.99
CA VAL A 154 1.06 -9.36 10.19
C VAL A 154 -0.03 -8.62 9.38
N ALA A 155 -1.30 -9.05 9.45
CA ALA A 155 -2.41 -8.50 8.65
C ALA A 155 -3.45 -7.78 9.51
#